data_AF-A0A7X9ECB9-F1
#
_entry.id   AF-A0A7X9ECB9-F1
#
_cell.length_a   1.000
_cell.length_b   1.000
_cell.length_c   1.000
_cell.angle_alpha   90.00
_cell.angle_beta   90.00
_cell.angle_gamma   90.00
#
_symmetry.space_group_name_H-M   'P 1'
#
loop_
_entity.id
_entity.type
_entity.pdbx_description
1 polymer ?
#
loop_
_entity_poly.entity_id
_entity_poly.type
_entity_poly.pdbx_seq_one_letter_code
_entity_poly.pdbx_strand_id
1 'polypeptide(L)'
;LKKEGLDQIEGGFFERFKKYLREPAYSYFEKRILKASHYLATNWEFDIIYNMNKTRYGIEITKEEIANEIEDHYDLAGVQKIILGKKTRNFLSLVGQLRFQQRWAQSPRVPETSVLGHMLVVAILTYFCTEELGGCDKRIANNFFAGLLHDLPEVLTRDIVSPIKRAVPGIEALIKEIEATQVEEKLFPLIPSSWIEEIRYFIENEFYSRIKKDDKIQFVSSEEINKYYNEDIYSPVDGEIIRGCDHLAAFIEASLSISHGITSKYLQEGLVSLRKKYENKCIASINFGRLFEYFRQTEANRNKQE
;
A
#
# COMPACT_ATOMS: atom_id res chain seq x y z
N LEU A 1 9.81 17.12 -13.23
CA LEU A 1 10.58 16.05 -12.54
C LEU A 1 11.82 16.60 -11.82
N LYS A 2 12.87 17.08 -12.50
CA LYS A 2 14.01 17.73 -11.78
C LYS A 2 13.62 18.97 -10.98
N LYS A 3 12.77 19.83 -11.57
CA LYS A 3 12.20 20.98 -10.85
C LYS A 3 11.38 20.59 -9.60
N GLU A 4 10.88 19.36 -9.55
CA GLU A 4 10.13 18.80 -8.43
C GLU A 4 11.04 18.05 -7.44
N GLY A 5 12.37 18.09 -7.63
CA GLY A 5 13.35 17.46 -6.74
C GLY A 5 13.48 15.94 -6.85
N LEU A 6 12.85 15.29 -7.84
CA LEU A 6 12.93 13.83 -8.01
C LEU A 6 14.35 13.30 -8.28
N ASP A 7 15.25 14.15 -8.77
CA ASP A 7 16.68 13.84 -8.95
C ASP A 7 17.51 13.91 -7.67
N GLN A 8 16.90 14.32 -6.55
CA GLN A 8 17.51 14.29 -5.22
C GLN A 8 17.27 12.96 -4.50
N ILE A 9 16.39 12.10 -5.04
CA ILE A 9 16.15 10.78 -4.46
C ILE A 9 17.38 9.90 -4.72
N GLU A 10 17.90 9.31 -3.65
CA GLU A 10 19.07 8.43 -3.70
C GLU A 10 18.77 7.12 -4.46
N GLY A 11 19.79 6.25 -4.56
CA GLY A 11 19.64 4.95 -5.19
C GLY A 11 19.54 5.00 -6.72
N GLY A 12 19.57 6.18 -7.36
CA GLY A 12 19.50 6.31 -8.82
C GLY A 12 18.07 6.24 -9.39
N PHE A 13 17.06 6.45 -8.55
CA PHE A 13 15.64 6.40 -8.91
C PHE A 13 15.32 7.25 -10.14
N PHE A 14 15.77 8.51 -10.18
CA PHE A 14 15.42 9.45 -11.25
C PHE A 14 15.78 8.96 -12.64
N GLU A 15 17.00 8.44 -12.83
CA GLU A 15 17.43 7.96 -14.14
C GLU A 15 16.71 6.67 -14.52
N ARG A 16 16.45 5.75 -13.57
CA ARG A 16 15.61 4.57 -13.83
C ARG A 16 14.19 4.96 -14.22
N PHE A 17 13.58 5.91 -13.53
CA PHE A 17 12.21 6.36 -13.79
C PHE A 17 12.10 7.09 -15.14
N LYS A 18 13.07 7.96 -15.45
CA LYS A 18 13.18 8.62 -16.75
C LYS A 18 13.34 7.60 -17.88
N LYS A 19 14.17 6.57 -17.68
CA LYS A 19 14.35 5.47 -18.64
C LYS A 19 13.04 4.70 -18.84
N TYR A 20 12.36 4.36 -17.74
CA TYR A 20 11.04 3.73 -17.77
C TYR A 20 10.02 4.50 -18.61
N LEU A 21 9.95 5.83 -18.46
CA LEU A 21 8.99 6.66 -19.21
C LEU A 21 9.37 6.87 -20.68
N ARG A 22 10.68 6.89 -21.02
CA ARG A 22 11.15 7.27 -22.37
C ARG A 22 11.50 6.10 -23.26
N GLU A 23 11.90 4.97 -22.70
CA GLU A 23 12.36 3.81 -23.46
C GLU A 23 11.33 2.68 -23.37
N PRO A 24 10.55 2.40 -24.43
CA PRO A 24 9.54 1.36 -24.42
C PRO A 24 10.10 -0.04 -24.07
N ALA A 25 11.33 -0.34 -24.49
CA ALA A 25 11.99 -1.62 -24.25
C ALA A 25 12.53 -1.81 -22.82
N TYR A 26 12.70 -0.73 -22.04
CA TYR A 26 13.15 -0.85 -20.66
C TYR A 26 12.03 -1.38 -19.77
N SER A 27 12.36 -2.38 -18.93
CA SER A 27 11.41 -3.10 -18.06
C SER A 27 10.19 -3.61 -18.83
N TYR A 28 10.43 -4.22 -20.00
CA TYR A 28 9.39 -4.68 -20.92
C TYR A 28 8.39 -5.63 -20.24
N PHE A 29 8.89 -6.63 -19.50
CA PHE A 29 8.03 -7.61 -18.83
C PHE A 29 7.23 -6.98 -17.70
N GLU A 30 7.84 -6.12 -16.89
CA GLU A 30 7.16 -5.41 -15.80
C GLU A 30 6.06 -4.50 -16.34
N LYS A 31 6.31 -3.77 -17.44
CA LYS A 31 5.29 -2.97 -18.12
C LYS A 31 4.13 -3.81 -18.61
N ARG A 32 4.39 -4.99 -19.19
CA ARG A 32 3.33 -5.93 -19.60
C ARG A 32 2.55 -6.47 -18.41
N ILE A 33 3.20 -6.83 -17.31
CA ILE A 33 2.53 -7.27 -16.09
C ILE A 33 1.65 -6.16 -15.52
N LEU A 34 2.14 -4.91 -15.49
CA LEU A 34 1.37 -3.76 -15.04
C LEU A 34 0.18 -3.45 -15.95
N LYS A 35 0.36 -3.50 -17.27
CA LYS A 35 -0.72 -3.32 -18.25
C LYS A 35 -1.78 -4.41 -18.09
N ALA A 36 -1.38 -5.68 -18.00
CA ALA A 36 -2.29 -6.79 -17.74
C ALA A 36 -3.06 -6.62 -16.42
N SER A 37 -2.36 -6.23 -15.34
CA SER A 37 -2.98 -5.97 -14.02
C SER A 37 -4.00 -4.84 -14.09
N HIS A 38 -3.73 -3.77 -14.86
CA HIS A 38 -4.67 -2.69 -15.09
C HIS A 38 -5.96 -3.20 -15.75
N TYR A 39 -5.88 -3.94 -16.86
CA TYR A 39 -7.07 -4.43 -17.54
C TYR A 39 -7.82 -5.51 -16.75
N LEU A 40 -7.12 -6.33 -15.96
CA LEU A 40 -7.77 -7.26 -15.04
C LEU A 40 -8.58 -6.53 -13.96
N ALA A 41 -8.03 -5.46 -13.39
CA ALA A 41 -8.76 -4.61 -12.44
C ALA A 41 -9.95 -3.91 -13.12
N THR A 42 -9.75 -3.35 -14.32
CA THR A 42 -10.80 -2.72 -15.13
C THR A 42 -11.93 -3.70 -15.44
N ASN A 43 -11.62 -4.93 -15.87
CA ASN A 43 -12.62 -5.95 -16.12
C ASN A 43 -13.38 -6.36 -14.85
N TRP A 44 -12.67 -6.49 -13.72
CA TRP A 44 -13.31 -6.77 -12.44
C TRP A 44 -14.31 -5.68 -12.03
N GLU A 45 -13.95 -4.39 -12.18
CA GLU A 45 -14.87 -3.27 -11.93
C GLU A 45 -16.02 -3.24 -12.94
N PHE A 46 -15.73 -3.50 -14.21
CA PHE A 46 -16.73 -3.56 -15.27
C PHE A 46 -17.77 -4.65 -15.00
N ASP A 47 -17.34 -5.85 -14.58
CA ASP A 47 -18.23 -6.97 -14.22
C ASP A 47 -19.25 -6.59 -13.13
N ILE A 48 -18.86 -5.73 -12.17
CA ILE A 48 -19.75 -5.26 -11.10
C ILE A 48 -20.87 -4.39 -11.68
N ILE A 49 -20.54 -3.43 -12.55
CA ILE A 49 -21.51 -2.46 -13.07
C ILE A 49 -22.24 -2.92 -14.33
N TYR A 50 -21.71 -3.94 -15.03
CA TYR A 50 -22.21 -4.40 -16.32
C TYR A 50 -23.69 -4.78 -16.26
N ASN A 51 -24.07 -5.56 -15.23
CA ASN A 51 -25.45 -6.02 -15.08
C ASN A 51 -26.46 -4.87 -14.92
N MET A 52 -26.05 -3.75 -14.30
CA MET A 52 -26.89 -2.57 -14.11
C MET A 52 -26.98 -1.67 -15.36
N ASN A 53 -26.09 -1.88 -16.33
CA ASN A 53 -25.91 -0.99 -17.48
C ASN A 53 -26.12 -1.69 -18.84
N LYS A 54 -26.70 -2.90 -18.87
CA LYS A 54 -26.89 -3.70 -20.10
C LYS A 54 -27.64 -3.01 -21.22
N THR A 55 -28.53 -2.07 -20.91
CA THR A 55 -29.32 -1.34 -21.92
C THR A 55 -28.62 -0.07 -22.43
N ARG A 56 -27.44 0.27 -21.89
CA ARG A 56 -26.70 1.47 -22.28
C ARG A 56 -25.99 1.25 -23.62
N TYR A 57 -26.13 2.22 -24.51
CA TYR A 57 -25.43 2.22 -25.80
C TYR A 57 -23.91 2.08 -25.61
N GLY A 58 -23.29 1.19 -26.37
CA GLY A 58 -21.83 0.97 -26.37
C GLY A 58 -21.30 0.02 -25.30
N ILE A 59 -22.14 -0.52 -24.40
CA ILE A 59 -21.65 -1.39 -23.30
C ILE A 59 -20.98 -2.68 -23.80
N GLU A 60 -21.49 -3.28 -24.88
CA GLU A 60 -20.88 -4.47 -25.47
C GLU A 60 -19.56 -4.15 -26.19
N ILE A 61 -19.44 -2.95 -26.78
CA ILE A 61 -18.19 -2.49 -27.40
C ILE A 61 -17.11 -2.37 -26.33
N THR A 62 -17.41 -1.68 -25.21
CA THR A 62 -16.47 -1.56 -24.09
C THR A 62 -16.08 -2.92 -23.51
N LYS A 63 -17.01 -3.86 -23.41
CA LYS A 63 -16.73 -5.23 -22.96
C LYS A 63 -15.76 -5.94 -23.89
N GLU A 64 -15.95 -5.82 -25.21
CA GLU A 64 -15.08 -6.40 -26.23
C GLU A 64 -13.69 -5.77 -26.20
N GLU A 65 -13.59 -4.44 -26.08
CA GLU A 65 -12.32 -3.72 -25.93
C GLU A 65 -11.53 -4.19 -24.70
N ILE A 66 -12.19 -4.34 -23.55
CA ILE A 66 -11.56 -4.84 -22.32
C ILE A 66 -11.08 -6.30 -22.52
N ALA A 67 -11.92 -7.16 -23.12
CA ALA A 67 -11.58 -8.55 -23.35
C ALA A 67 -10.35 -8.69 -24.28
N ASN A 68 -10.31 -7.93 -25.37
CA ASN A 68 -9.19 -7.92 -26.31
C ASN A 68 -7.87 -7.50 -25.63
N GLU A 69 -7.91 -6.47 -24.78
CA GLU A 69 -6.71 -6.02 -24.06
C GLU A 69 -6.23 -7.06 -23.03
N ILE A 70 -7.11 -7.89 -22.46
CA ILE A 70 -6.68 -9.00 -21.59
C ILE A 70 -6.12 -10.15 -22.43
N GLU A 71 -6.70 -10.43 -23.60
CA GLU A 71 -6.25 -11.48 -24.53
C GLU A 71 -4.79 -11.28 -24.96
N ASP A 72 -4.37 -10.04 -25.21
CA ASP A 72 -2.97 -9.65 -25.51
C ASP A 72 -1.94 -10.06 -24.43
N HIS A 73 -2.42 -10.47 -23.26
CA HIS A 73 -1.60 -10.84 -22.11
C HIS A 73 -1.85 -12.29 -21.64
N TYR A 74 -2.52 -13.12 -22.44
CA TYR A 74 -2.79 -14.54 -22.09
C TYR A 74 -1.53 -15.40 -21.99
N ASP A 75 -0.38 -14.97 -22.52
CA ASP A 75 0.89 -15.66 -22.31
C ASP A 75 1.41 -15.53 -20.86
N LEU A 76 0.92 -14.55 -20.09
CA LEU A 76 1.29 -14.39 -18.69
C LEU A 76 0.57 -15.43 -17.83
N ALA A 77 1.35 -16.26 -17.13
CA ALA A 77 0.82 -17.30 -16.26
C ALA A 77 -0.17 -16.78 -15.19
N GLY A 78 0.04 -15.56 -14.69
CA GLY A 78 -0.88 -14.90 -13.76
C GLY A 78 -2.26 -14.62 -14.37
N VAL A 79 -2.29 -14.11 -15.61
CA VAL A 79 -3.53 -13.82 -16.35
C VAL A 79 -4.30 -15.10 -16.61
N GLN A 80 -3.63 -16.16 -17.09
CA GLN A 80 -4.24 -17.47 -17.29
C GLN A 80 -4.86 -18.02 -16.00
N LYS A 81 -4.13 -17.95 -14.88
CA LYS A 81 -4.62 -18.41 -13.57
C LYS A 81 -5.83 -17.62 -13.08
N ILE A 82 -5.90 -16.32 -13.34
CA ILE A 82 -7.02 -15.47 -12.91
C ILE A 82 -8.27 -15.75 -13.75
N ILE A 83 -8.11 -15.94 -15.06
CA ILE A 83 -9.23 -16.20 -15.97
C ILE A 83 -9.78 -17.62 -15.77
N LEU A 84 -8.90 -18.62 -15.67
CA LEU A 84 -9.28 -20.04 -15.54
C LEU A 84 -9.61 -20.42 -14.10
N GLY A 85 -8.94 -19.79 -13.13
CA GLY A 85 -8.93 -20.23 -11.73
C GLY A 85 -9.94 -19.49 -10.86
N LYS A 86 -10.90 -20.24 -10.31
CA LYS A 86 -11.89 -19.71 -9.35
C LYS A 86 -11.24 -19.15 -8.07
N LYS A 87 -10.16 -19.78 -7.57
CA LYS A 87 -9.51 -19.39 -6.30
C LYS A 87 -8.84 -18.02 -6.39
N THR A 88 -7.95 -17.82 -7.35
CA THR A 88 -7.22 -16.56 -7.52
C THR A 88 -8.15 -15.42 -7.91
N ARG A 89 -9.20 -15.68 -8.71
CA ARG A 89 -10.25 -14.70 -8.98
C ARG A 89 -11.00 -14.30 -7.71
N ASN A 90 -11.32 -15.26 -6.83
CA ASN A 90 -11.94 -14.97 -5.53
C ASN A 90 -11.00 -14.19 -4.61
N PHE A 91 -9.70 -14.49 -4.60
CA PHE A 91 -8.69 -13.68 -3.88
C PHE A 91 -8.71 -12.23 -4.38
N LEU A 92 -8.65 -12.00 -5.69
CA LEU A 92 -8.73 -10.66 -6.26
C LEU A 92 -10.05 -9.96 -5.93
N SER A 93 -11.15 -10.71 -5.93
CA SER A 93 -12.46 -10.17 -5.58
C SER A 93 -12.58 -9.84 -4.09
N LEU A 94 -11.83 -10.54 -3.23
CA LEU A 94 -11.69 -10.19 -1.83
C LEU A 94 -10.89 -8.88 -1.72
N VAL A 95 -9.66 -8.83 -2.23
CA VAL A 95 -8.81 -7.62 -2.17
C VAL A 95 -9.50 -6.40 -2.79
N GLY A 96 -10.21 -6.58 -3.91
CA GLY A 96 -10.96 -5.50 -4.57
C GLY A 96 -12.02 -4.86 -3.67
N GLN A 97 -12.54 -5.55 -2.66
CA GLN A 97 -13.49 -4.96 -1.69
C GLN A 97 -12.87 -3.81 -0.88
N LEU A 98 -11.55 -3.81 -0.68
CA LEU A 98 -10.83 -2.71 -0.02
C LEU A 98 -10.99 -1.38 -0.76
N ARG A 99 -11.35 -1.41 -2.05
CA ARG A 99 -11.68 -0.19 -2.84
C ARG A 99 -12.93 0.50 -2.31
N PHE A 100 -13.89 -0.25 -1.79
CA PHE A 100 -15.18 0.26 -1.31
C PHE A 100 -15.18 0.52 0.20
N GLN A 101 -14.16 0.06 0.91
CA GLN A 101 -13.96 0.38 2.32
C GLN A 101 -13.33 1.77 2.44
N GLN A 102 -14.12 2.74 2.89
CA GLN A 102 -13.66 4.11 3.09
C GLN A 102 -13.00 4.27 4.44
N ARG A 103 -11.84 4.92 4.47
CA ARG A 103 -11.17 5.32 5.72
C ARG A 103 -11.83 6.56 6.29
N TRP A 104 -11.61 6.78 7.59
CA TRP A 104 -12.20 7.88 8.34
C TRP A 104 -13.74 7.86 8.33
N ALA A 105 -14.37 6.68 8.35
CA ALA A 105 -15.83 6.51 8.20
C ALA A 105 -16.71 7.35 9.14
N GLN A 106 -16.16 7.87 10.25
CA GLN A 106 -16.86 8.73 11.21
C GLN A 106 -16.76 10.24 10.90
N SER A 107 -16.03 10.63 9.84
CA SER A 107 -15.87 12.02 9.41
C SER A 107 -16.00 12.09 7.88
N PRO A 108 -16.84 12.98 7.32
CA PRO A 108 -16.77 13.25 5.89
C PRO A 108 -15.34 13.70 5.56
N ARG A 109 -14.83 13.28 4.40
CA ARG A 109 -13.48 13.59 3.93
C ARG A 109 -13.51 13.93 2.44
N VAL A 110 -12.75 14.95 2.03
CA VAL A 110 -12.55 15.28 0.61
C VAL A 110 -11.05 15.42 0.31
N PRO A 111 -10.52 14.70 -0.70
CA PRO A 111 -11.19 13.62 -1.45
C PRO A 111 -11.53 12.45 -0.52
N GLU A 112 -12.32 11.46 -0.95
CA GLU A 112 -12.45 10.22 -0.18
C GLU A 112 -11.16 9.37 -0.33
N THR A 113 -10.80 8.55 0.66
CA THR A 113 -9.69 7.58 0.54
C THR A 113 -10.21 6.20 0.92
N SER A 114 -10.07 5.24 0.01
CA SER A 114 -10.29 3.84 0.30
C SER A 114 -9.09 3.20 1.00
N VAL A 115 -9.29 2.10 1.73
CA VAL A 115 -8.21 1.31 2.33
C VAL A 115 -7.20 0.88 1.26
N LEU A 116 -7.68 0.44 0.09
CA LEU A 116 -6.81 0.08 -1.03
C LEU A 116 -5.93 1.25 -1.52
N GLY A 117 -6.51 2.46 -1.59
CA GLY A 117 -5.76 3.66 -1.97
C GLY A 117 -4.70 4.05 -0.93
N HIS A 118 -5.05 3.93 0.36
CA HIS A 118 -4.12 4.16 1.46
C HIS A 118 -2.93 3.20 1.41
N MET A 119 -3.17 1.90 1.26
CA MET A 119 -2.12 0.88 1.15
C MET A 119 -1.13 1.18 0.02
N LEU A 120 -1.61 1.64 -1.14
CA LEU A 120 -0.73 2.05 -2.23
C LEU A 120 0.14 3.25 -1.87
N VAL A 121 -0.41 4.27 -1.19
CA VAL A 121 0.35 5.43 -0.74
C VAL A 121 1.43 5.00 0.26
N VAL A 122 1.10 4.12 1.22
CA VAL A 122 2.06 3.57 2.19
C VAL A 122 3.19 2.82 1.47
N ALA A 123 2.87 1.97 0.50
CA ALA A 123 3.85 1.23 -0.29
C ALA A 123 4.82 2.17 -1.03
N ILE A 124 4.30 3.22 -1.67
CA ILE A 124 5.10 4.21 -2.40
C ILE A 124 6.02 4.99 -1.45
N LEU A 125 5.49 5.47 -0.32
CA LEU A 125 6.30 6.18 0.68
C LEU A 125 7.39 5.29 1.26
N THR A 126 7.07 4.02 1.53
CA THR A 126 8.03 3.04 2.07
C THR A 126 9.12 2.73 1.04
N TYR A 127 8.76 2.60 -0.24
CA TYR A 127 9.71 2.43 -1.34
C TYR A 127 10.71 3.59 -1.38
N PHE A 128 10.23 4.84 -1.36
CA PHE A 128 11.13 6.00 -1.36
C PHE A 128 12.01 6.04 -0.11
N CYS A 129 11.47 5.75 1.08
CA CYS A 129 12.30 5.66 2.28
C CYS A 129 13.38 4.58 2.14
N THR A 130 13.09 3.45 1.49
CA THR A 130 14.06 2.36 1.32
C THR A 130 15.15 2.70 0.29
N GLU A 131 14.79 3.39 -0.80
CA GLU A 131 15.74 3.92 -1.77
C GLU A 131 16.68 4.97 -1.13
N GLU A 132 16.12 5.87 -0.31
CA GLU A 132 16.90 6.85 0.48
C GLU A 132 17.92 6.21 1.42
N LEU A 133 17.62 5.00 1.91
CA LEU A 133 18.53 4.22 2.76
C LEU A 133 19.55 3.40 1.98
N GLY A 134 19.51 3.41 0.64
CA GLY A 134 20.35 2.54 -0.18
C GLY A 134 20.06 1.05 0.08
N GLY A 135 18.78 0.70 0.24
CA GLY A 135 18.35 -0.67 0.49
C GLY A 135 18.77 -1.63 -0.64
N CYS A 136 19.12 -2.88 -0.30
CA CYS A 136 19.34 -3.92 -1.31
C CYS A 136 18.03 -4.28 -2.05
N ASP A 137 18.13 -4.96 -3.20
CA ASP A 137 16.97 -5.26 -4.05
C ASP A 137 15.87 -6.04 -3.30
N LYS A 138 16.25 -7.03 -2.49
CA LYS A 138 15.29 -7.78 -1.68
C LYS A 138 14.63 -6.90 -0.62
N ARG A 139 15.36 -5.97 0.00
CA ARG A 139 14.82 -5.01 0.98
C ARG A 139 13.80 -4.08 0.33
N ILE A 140 14.12 -3.52 -0.82
CA ILE A 140 13.24 -2.64 -1.60
C ILE A 140 11.93 -3.38 -1.94
N ALA A 141 12.03 -4.58 -2.51
CA ALA A 141 10.87 -5.38 -2.86
C ALA A 141 10.02 -5.75 -1.63
N ASN A 142 10.66 -6.28 -0.58
CA ASN A 142 9.98 -6.70 0.63
C ASN A 142 9.26 -5.53 1.33
N ASN A 143 9.92 -4.37 1.45
CA ASN A 143 9.33 -3.18 2.06
C ASN A 143 8.15 -2.65 1.24
N PHE A 144 8.25 -2.64 -0.09
CA PHE A 144 7.14 -2.25 -0.95
C PHE A 144 5.95 -3.19 -0.76
N PHE A 145 6.15 -4.51 -0.80
CA PHE A 145 5.05 -5.48 -0.65
C PHE A 145 4.50 -5.55 0.78
N ALA A 146 5.33 -5.45 1.80
CA ALA A 146 4.88 -5.36 3.19
C ALA A 146 4.07 -4.09 3.42
N GLY A 147 4.50 -2.94 2.89
CA GLY A 147 3.71 -1.71 2.89
C GLY A 147 2.43 -1.82 2.09
N LEU A 148 2.45 -2.51 0.93
CA LEU A 148 1.27 -2.70 0.09
C LEU A 148 0.24 -3.63 0.72
N LEU A 149 0.65 -4.59 1.54
CA LEU A 149 -0.22 -5.63 2.09
C LEU A 149 -0.47 -5.48 3.61
N HIS A 150 0.05 -4.43 4.26
CA HIS A 150 -0.04 -4.29 5.72
C HIS A 150 -1.48 -4.35 6.26
N ASP A 151 -2.43 -3.68 5.57
CA ASP A 151 -3.85 -3.67 5.91
C ASP A 151 -4.65 -4.75 5.13
N LEU A 152 -3.99 -5.69 4.44
CA LEU A 152 -4.69 -6.78 3.76
C LEU A 152 -5.64 -7.57 4.67
N PRO A 153 -5.30 -7.88 5.94
CA PRO A 153 -6.22 -8.56 6.85
C PRO A 153 -7.52 -7.78 7.13
N GLU A 154 -7.53 -6.45 7.01
CA GLU A 154 -8.71 -5.61 7.27
C GLU A 154 -9.87 -5.91 6.31
N VAL A 155 -9.59 -6.52 5.15
CA VAL A 155 -10.63 -6.95 4.20
C VAL A 155 -11.61 -7.94 4.83
N LEU A 156 -11.16 -8.72 5.82
CA LEU A 156 -11.94 -9.79 6.45
C LEU A 156 -12.72 -9.31 7.68
N THR A 157 -12.16 -8.37 8.44
CA THR A 157 -12.78 -7.81 9.64
C THR A 157 -13.69 -6.61 9.36
N ARG A 158 -13.55 -5.96 8.18
CA ARG A 158 -14.16 -4.67 7.83
C ARG A 158 -13.63 -3.55 8.74
N ASP A 159 -13.64 -2.30 8.28
CA ASP A 159 -12.97 -1.17 8.98
C ASP A 159 -13.46 -1.00 10.44
N ILE A 160 -12.72 -1.59 11.39
CA ILE A 160 -12.87 -1.32 12.82
C ILE A 160 -12.08 -0.05 13.08
N VAL A 161 -12.77 1.08 13.13
CA VAL A 161 -12.14 2.38 13.28
C VAL A 161 -11.23 2.45 14.52
N SER A 162 -10.08 3.14 14.37
CA SER A 162 -9.05 3.30 15.42
C SER A 162 -9.56 3.70 16.82
N PRO A 163 -10.59 4.59 16.97
CA PRO A 163 -11.15 4.90 18.28
C PRO A 163 -11.73 3.69 19.00
N ILE A 164 -12.33 2.73 18.28
CA ILE A 164 -12.86 1.48 18.83
C ILE A 164 -11.72 0.53 19.19
N LYS A 165 -10.72 0.39 18.31
CA LYS A 165 -9.52 -0.43 18.57
C LYS A 165 -8.84 -0.04 19.89
N ARG A 166 -8.87 1.26 20.26
CA ARG A 166 -8.24 1.81 21.46
C ARG A 166 -9.19 2.11 22.63
N ALA A 167 -10.50 1.87 22.47
CA ALA A 167 -11.50 2.23 23.48
C ALA A 167 -11.39 1.38 24.75
N VAL A 168 -10.95 0.13 24.63
CA VAL A 168 -10.85 -0.81 25.75
C VAL A 168 -9.52 -1.57 25.66
N PRO A 169 -8.74 -1.64 26.77
CA PRO A 169 -7.55 -2.47 26.82
C PRO A 169 -7.86 -3.92 26.44
N GLY A 170 -7.08 -4.48 25.51
CA GLY A 170 -7.23 -5.87 25.04
C GLY A 170 -8.07 -6.07 23.78
N ILE A 171 -8.88 -5.08 23.34
CA ILE A 171 -9.63 -5.19 22.08
C ILE A 171 -8.70 -5.31 20.87
N GLU A 172 -7.63 -4.52 20.83
CA GLU A 172 -6.65 -4.56 19.73
C GLU A 172 -6.02 -5.95 19.57
N ALA A 173 -5.69 -6.62 20.68
CA ALA A 173 -5.15 -7.98 20.65
C ALA A 173 -6.17 -9.00 20.15
N LEU A 174 -7.43 -8.89 20.60
CA LEU A 174 -8.52 -9.76 20.15
C LEU A 174 -8.81 -9.58 18.65
N ILE A 175 -8.81 -8.35 18.15
CA ILE A 175 -9.00 -8.07 16.72
C ILE A 175 -7.88 -8.73 15.92
N LYS A 176 -6.61 -8.59 16.35
CA LYS A 176 -5.48 -9.23 15.68
C LYS A 176 -5.59 -10.77 15.66
N GLU A 177 -6.08 -11.38 16.74
CA GLU A 177 -6.32 -12.83 16.78
C GLU A 177 -7.42 -13.26 15.80
N ILE A 178 -8.51 -12.49 15.72
CA ILE A 178 -9.60 -12.72 14.76
C ILE A 178 -9.07 -12.58 13.33
N GLU A 179 -8.30 -11.52 13.04
CA GLU A 179 -7.69 -11.28 11.72
C GLU A 179 -6.77 -12.43 11.32
N ALA A 180 -5.87 -12.86 12.20
CA ALA A 180 -4.98 -13.99 11.96
C ALA A 180 -5.76 -15.27 11.63
N THR A 181 -6.79 -15.58 12.42
CA THR A 181 -7.65 -16.75 12.20
C THR A 181 -8.37 -16.66 10.84
N GLN A 182 -8.91 -15.49 10.50
CA GLN A 182 -9.63 -15.31 9.24
C GLN A 182 -8.70 -15.37 8.03
N VAL A 183 -7.47 -14.86 8.14
CA VAL A 183 -6.46 -14.97 7.08
C VAL A 183 -6.16 -16.44 6.78
N GLU A 184 -5.96 -17.27 7.81
CA GLU A 184 -5.75 -18.72 7.66
C GLU A 184 -6.94 -19.42 7.01
N GLU A 185 -8.16 -19.14 7.47
CA GLU A 185 -9.35 -19.87 7.04
C GLU A 185 -9.91 -19.39 5.69
N LYS A 186 -9.70 -18.12 5.35
CA LYS A 186 -10.39 -17.48 4.21
C LYS A 186 -9.45 -16.93 3.15
N LEU A 187 -8.27 -16.42 3.51
CA LEU A 187 -7.36 -15.78 2.55
C LEU A 187 -6.37 -16.79 1.95
N PHE A 188 -5.61 -17.50 2.79
CA PHE A 188 -4.61 -18.46 2.30
C PHE A 188 -5.15 -19.59 1.41
N PRO A 189 -6.38 -20.10 1.61
CA PRO A 189 -6.95 -21.10 0.69
C PRO A 189 -7.22 -20.60 -0.73
N LEU A 190 -7.22 -19.28 -0.95
CA LEU A 190 -7.49 -18.63 -2.24
C LEU A 190 -6.22 -18.34 -3.05
N ILE A 191 -5.04 -18.44 -2.44
CA ILE A 191 -3.74 -18.21 -3.10
C ILE A 191 -2.99 -19.53 -3.31
N PRO A 192 -1.98 -19.57 -4.21
CA PRO A 192 -1.09 -20.73 -4.34
C PRO A 192 -0.34 -21.01 -3.03
N SER A 193 -0.18 -22.29 -2.68
CA SER A 193 0.53 -22.71 -1.45
C SER A 193 1.97 -22.19 -1.38
N SER A 194 2.63 -22.08 -2.54
CA SER A 194 3.99 -21.53 -2.66
C SER A 194 4.11 -20.05 -2.27
N TRP A 195 3.00 -19.31 -2.19
CA TRP A 195 3.00 -17.88 -1.84
C TRP A 195 2.69 -17.64 -0.37
N ILE A 196 2.14 -18.63 0.34
CA ILE A 196 1.64 -18.46 1.71
C ILE A 196 2.74 -17.94 2.62
N GLU A 197 3.93 -18.56 2.62
CA GLU A 197 5.03 -18.15 3.49
C GLU A 197 5.56 -16.74 3.20
N GLU A 198 5.53 -16.30 1.95
CA GLU A 198 5.96 -14.94 1.60
C GLU A 198 4.91 -13.89 1.97
N ILE A 199 3.64 -14.15 1.69
CA ILE A 199 2.55 -13.26 2.10
C ILE A 199 2.46 -13.18 3.62
N ARG A 200 2.56 -14.31 4.32
CA ARG A 200 2.66 -14.38 5.78
C ARG A 200 3.79 -13.51 6.28
N TYR A 201 4.97 -13.63 5.68
CA TYR A 201 6.12 -12.83 6.04
C TYR A 201 5.90 -11.32 5.87
N PHE A 202 4.98 -10.88 5.02
CA PHE A 202 4.64 -9.47 4.82
C PHE A 202 3.56 -8.95 5.78
N ILE A 203 2.51 -9.73 6.03
CA ILE A 203 1.32 -9.27 6.77
C ILE A 203 1.38 -9.53 8.28
N GLU A 204 2.16 -10.52 8.73
CA GLU A 204 2.30 -10.79 10.16
C GLU A 204 3.35 -9.88 10.80
N ASN A 205 3.03 -9.34 11.97
CA ASN A 205 3.90 -8.42 12.70
C ASN A 205 4.38 -7.28 11.78
N GLU A 206 3.45 -6.77 10.97
CA GLU A 206 3.61 -5.86 9.84
C GLU A 206 4.50 -4.65 10.17
N PHE A 207 4.40 -4.15 11.39
CA PHE A 207 5.13 -2.97 11.88
C PHE A 207 6.38 -3.29 12.73
N TYR A 208 6.80 -4.54 12.81
CA TYR A 208 8.06 -4.93 13.46
C TYR A 208 9.13 -5.20 12.40
N SER A 209 10.27 -4.52 12.52
CA SER A 209 11.40 -4.75 11.64
C SER A 209 11.99 -6.16 11.88
N ARG A 210 12.32 -6.84 10.80
CA ARG A 210 12.63 -8.28 10.83
C ARG A 210 13.54 -8.70 9.69
N ILE A 211 14.26 -9.79 9.90
CA ILE A 211 15.12 -10.46 8.91
C ILE A 211 14.88 -11.96 8.95
N LYS A 212 15.38 -12.68 7.95
CA LYS A 212 15.55 -14.14 7.95
C LYS A 212 17.02 -14.47 8.14
N LYS A 213 17.33 -15.26 9.16
CA LYS A 213 18.68 -15.78 9.41
C LYS A 213 18.56 -17.24 9.84
N ASP A 214 19.31 -18.12 9.18
CA ASP A 214 19.25 -19.57 9.40
C ASP A 214 17.81 -20.12 9.33
N ASP A 215 17.06 -19.68 8.31
CA ASP A 215 15.63 -19.97 8.07
C ASP A 215 14.68 -19.58 9.22
N LYS A 216 15.12 -18.73 10.15
CA LYS A 216 14.30 -18.21 11.25
C LYS A 216 14.09 -16.72 11.12
N ILE A 217 12.88 -16.28 11.47
CA ILE A 217 12.58 -14.85 11.59
C ILE A 217 13.23 -14.32 12.86
N GLN A 218 14.00 -13.25 12.73
CA GLN A 218 14.54 -12.50 13.85
C GLN A 218 14.03 -11.07 13.80
N PHE A 219 13.49 -10.60 14.92
CA PHE A 219 13.10 -9.20 15.08
C PHE A 219 14.32 -8.37 15.43
N VAL A 220 14.52 -7.30 14.67
CA VAL A 220 15.63 -6.35 14.80
C VAL A 220 15.05 -4.95 14.59
N SER A 221 15.83 -3.91 14.83
CA SER A 221 15.47 -2.55 14.44
C SER A 221 15.85 -2.25 12.98
N SER A 222 15.18 -1.29 12.36
CA SER A 222 15.56 -0.79 11.03
C SER A 222 16.96 -0.18 10.99
N GLU A 223 17.45 0.33 12.13
CA GLU A 223 18.83 0.80 12.28
C GLU A 223 19.83 -0.37 12.25
N GLU A 224 19.50 -1.52 12.84
CA GLU A 224 20.32 -2.73 12.75
C GLU A 224 20.29 -3.31 11.33
N ILE A 225 19.15 -3.25 10.64
CA ILE A 225 19.07 -3.64 9.22
C ILE A 225 20.05 -2.82 8.39
N ASN A 226 20.05 -1.49 8.54
CA ASN A 226 21.01 -0.62 7.84
C ASN A 226 22.46 -0.99 8.11
N LYS A 227 22.81 -1.30 9.37
CA LYS A 227 24.20 -1.54 9.78
C LYS A 227 24.72 -2.91 9.43
N TYR A 228 23.87 -3.93 9.51
CA TYR A 228 24.33 -5.33 9.55
C TYR A 228 23.61 -6.27 8.59
N TYR A 229 22.42 -5.90 8.08
CA TYR A 229 21.55 -6.84 7.37
C TYR A 229 20.98 -6.28 6.06
N ASN A 230 21.66 -5.33 5.42
CA ASN A 230 21.27 -4.76 4.13
C ASN A 230 21.75 -5.61 2.94
N GLU A 231 21.45 -6.91 2.97
CA GLU A 231 21.82 -7.86 1.92
C GLU A 231 20.65 -8.81 1.64
N ASP A 232 20.54 -9.27 0.39
CA ASP A 232 19.40 -10.07 -0.06
C ASP A 232 19.22 -11.38 0.72
N ILE A 233 20.33 -11.97 1.18
CA ILE A 233 20.35 -13.21 1.96
C ILE A 233 19.56 -13.10 3.28
N TYR A 234 19.45 -11.89 3.84
CA TYR A 234 18.74 -11.65 5.10
C TYR A 234 17.25 -11.35 4.88
N SER A 235 16.81 -11.18 3.63
CA SER A 235 15.42 -10.86 3.29
C SER A 235 14.79 -9.81 4.22
N PRO A 236 15.41 -8.63 4.44
CA PRO A 236 14.97 -7.67 5.45
C PRO A 236 13.57 -7.08 5.17
N VAL A 237 12.88 -6.68 6.23
CA VAL A 237 11.65 -5.87 6.22
C VAL A 237 11.75 -4.79 7.30
N ASP A 238 11.50 -3.53 6.94
CA ASP A 238 11.52 -2.36 7.83
C ASP A 238 10.13 -2.02 8.37
N GLY A 239 9.61 -2.84 9.30
CA GLY A 239 8.32 -2.60 9.94
C GLY A 239 8.21 -1.22 10.61
N GLU A 240 9.30 -0.71 11.19
CA GLU A 240 9.32 0.63 11.80
C GLU A 240 9.14 1.75 10.76
N ILE A 241 9.74 1.60 9.57
CA ILE A 241 9.59 2.54 8.44
C ILE A 241 8.17 2.44 7.88
N ILE A 242 7.67 1.22 7.66
CA ILE A 242 6.29 0.98 7.17
C ILE A 242 5.29 1.66 8.11
N ARG A 243 5.47 1.52 9.43
CA ARG A 243 4.63 2.19 10.44
C ARG A 243 4.75 3.71 10.40
N GLY A 244 5.94 4.23 10.10
CA GLY A 244 6.15 5.66 9.86
C GLY A 244 5.36 6.15 8.65
N CYS A 245 5.42 5.41 7.55
CA CYS A 245 4.74 5.71 6.29
C CYS A 245 3.21 5.59 6.39
N ASP A 246 2.69 4.59 7.11
CA ASP A 246 1.26 4.47 7.44
C ASP A 246 0.75 5.73 8.16
N HIS A 247 1.38 6.10 9.27
CA HIS A 247 1.00 7.31 10.00
C HIS A 247 1.16 8.59 9.16
N LEU A 248 2.20 8.67 8.32
CA LEU A 248 2.42 9.81 7.43
C LEU A 248 1.32 9.90 6.36
N ALA A 249 0.91 8.78 5.77
CA ALA A 249 -0.20 8.72 4.83
C ALA A 249 -1.50 9.15 5.51
N ALA A 250 -1.81 8.64 6.70
CA ALA A 250 -2.98 9.06 7.47
C ALA A 250 -2.94 10.55 7.84
N PHE A 251 -1.76 11.11 8.12
CA PHE A 251 -1.57 12.54 8.36
C PHE A 251 -1.86 13.36 7.10
N ILE A 252 -1.26 13.01 5.95
CA ILE A 252 -1.50 13.67 4.66
C ILE A 252 -2.99 13.61 4.30
N GLU A 253 -3.64 12.47 4.55
CA GLU A 253 -5.07 12.28 4.31
C GLU A 253 -5.93 13.26 5.11
N ALA A 254 -5.67 13.40 6.41
CA ALA A 254 -6.42 14.31 7.27
C ALA A 254 -6.11 15.78 6.92
N SER A 255 -4.84 16.06 6.64
CA SER A 255 -4.36 17.37 6.21
C SER A 255 -5.04 17.88 4.94
N LEU A 256 -5.07 17.04 3.91
CA LEU A 256 -5.75 17.39 2.65
C LEU A 256 -7.23 17.67 2.88
N SER A 257 -7.93 16.87 3.70
CA SER A 257 -9.34 17.11 4.02
C SER A 257 -9.58 18.48 4.63
N ILE A 258 -8.77 18.83 5.64
CA ILE A 258 -8.87 20.12 6.34
C ILE A 258 -8.57 21.27 5.38
N SER A 259 -7.58 21.12 4.49
CA SER A 259 -7.24 22.14 3.50
C SER A 259 -8.35 22.38 2.47
N HIS A 260 -9.25 21.41 2.24
CA HIS A 260 -10.45 21.58 1.40
C HIS A 260 -11.67 22.04 2.20
N GLY A 261 -11.47 22.52 3.44
CA GLY A 261 -12.54 23.04 4.29
C GLY A 261 -13.36 21.97 5.02
N ILE A 262 -13.00 20.68 4.92
CA ILE A 262 -13.69 19.60 5.63
C ILE A 262 -12.87 19.15 6.83
N THR A 263 -13.37 19.49 8.02
CA THR A 263 -12.71 19.23 9.29
C THR A 263 -13.67 18.62 10.31
N SER A 264 -13.12 17.88 11.26
CA SER A 264 -13.82 17.37 12.44
C SER A 264 -12.87 17.35 13.62
N LYS A 265 -13.41 17.23 14.84
CA LYS A 265 -12.59 17.09 16.05
C LYS A 265 -11.63 15.89 15.93
N TYR A 266 -12.09 14.78 15.37
CA TYR A 266 -11.29 13.57 15.15
C TYR A 266 -10.12 13.81 14.18
N LEU A 267 -10.33 14.54 13.08
CA LEU A 267 -9.26 14.88 12.13
C LEU A 267 -8.20 15.79 12.79
N GLN A 268 -8.64 16.82 13.51
CA GLN A 268 -7.75 17.75 14.21
C GLN A 268 -6.92 17.05 15.30
N GLU A 269 -7.57 16.24 16.14
CA GLU A 269 -6.89 15.45 17.18
C GLU A 269 -5.92 14.43 16.59
N GLY A 270 -6.30 13.79 15.47
CA GLY A 270 -5.44 12.90 14.70
C GLY A 270 -4.16 13.59 14.24
N LEU A 271 -4.28 14.74 13.58
CA LEU A 271 -3.11 15.53 13.13
C LEU A 271 -2.20 15.94 14.28
N VAL A 272 -2.77 16.50 15.35
CA VAL A 272 -1.98 16.95 16.52
C VAL A 272 -1.26 15.78 17.18
N SER A 273 -1.95 14.66 17.37
CA SER A 273 -1.40 13.44 17.96
C SER A 273 -0.25 12.87 17.14
N LEU A 274 -0.45 12.71 15.82
CA LEU A 274 0.56 12.18 14.91
C LEU A 274 1.77 13.13 14.82
N ARG A 275 1.54 14.44 14.73
CA ARG A 275 2.61 15.44 14.72
C ARG A 275 3.47 15.32 15.97
N LYS A 276 2.85 15.33 17.15
CA LYS A 276 3.59 15.22 18.43
C LYS A 276 4.36 13.91 18.53
N LYS A 277 3.80 12.81 18.01
CA LYS A 277 4.43 11.48 18.01
C LYS A 277 5.69 11.41 17.15
N TYR A 278 5.74 12.16 16.05
CA TYR A 278 6.86 12.15 15.10
C TYR A 278 7.76 13.38 15.19
N GLU A 279 7.49 14.30 16.12
CA GLU A 279 8.33 15.47 16.39
C GLU A 279 9.77 15.03 16.68
N ASN A 280 10.72 15.53 15.87
CA ASN A 280 12.15 15.18 15.92
C ASN A 280 12.45 13.68 15.82
N LYS A 281 11.52 12.87 15.31
CA LYS A 281 11.70 11.42 15.19
C LYS A 281 12.48 11.08 13.93
N CYS A 282 13.55 10.31 14.13
CA CYS A 282 14.34 9.69 13.08
C CYS A 282 14.21 8.17 13.18
N ILE A 283 14.01 7.49 12.06
CA ILE A 283 13.95 6.01 11.99
C ILE A 283 14.98 5.58 10.95
N ALA A 284 15.99 4.81 11.35
CA ALA A 284 17.01 4.29 10.45
C ALA A 284 17.70 5.37 9.60
N SER A 285 17.86 6.60 10.11
CA SER A 285 18.34 7.81 9.39
C SER A 285 17.31 8.58 8.54
N ILE A 286 16.07 8.08 8.38
CA ILE A 286 14.97 8.87 7.79
C ILE A 286 14.37 9.81 8.82
N ASN A 287 14.46 11.12 8.57
CA ASN A 287 13.90 12.15 9.43
C ASN A 287 12.39 12.34 9.19
N PHE A 288 11.58 11.47 9.81
CA PHE A 288 10.13 11.58 9.77
C PHE A 288 9.62 12.91 10.34
N GLY A 289 10.29 13.49 11.36
CA GLY A 289 9.90 14.81 11.88
C GLY A 289 9.86 15.88 10.80
N ARG A 290 10.86 15.91 9.92
CA ARG A 290 10.90 16.84 8.77
C ARG A 290 9.81 16.53 7.74
N LEU A 291 9.53 15.25 7.47
CA LEU A 291 8.48 14.85 6.53
C LEU A 291 7.09 15.32 7.00
N PHE A 292 6.75 15.08 8.26
CA PHE A 292 5.47 15.54 8.84
C PHE A 292 5.36 17.08 8.83
N GLU A 293 6.45 17.80 9.12
CA GLU A 293 6.46 19.26 9.11
C GLU A 293 6.29 19.86 7.70
N TYR A 294 6.83 19.22 6.66
CA TYR A 294 6.66 19.65 5.27
C TYR A 294 5.19 19.68 4.83
N PHE A 295 4.45 18.60 5.12
CA PHE A 295 3.04 18.51 4.75
C PHE A 295 2.15 19.46 5.55
N ARG A 296 2.60 19.94 6.72
CA ARG A 296 1.94 21.02 7.48
C ARG A 296 2.06 22.39 6.81
N GLN A 297 3.25 22.77 6.36
CA GLN A 297 3.51 24.12 5.83
C GLN A 297 2.80 24.37 4.49
N THR A 298 2.59 23.31 3.72
CA THR A 298 1.86 23.37 2.45
C THR A 298 0.39 23.78 2.65
N GLU A 299 -0.21 23.48 3.82
CA GLU A 299 -1.55 23.96 4.20
C GLU A 299 -1.54 25.46 4.55
N ALA A 300 -0.59 25.88 5.40
CA ALA A 300 -0.52 27.25 5.91
C ALA A 300 -0.27 28.29 4.81
N ASN A 301 0.42 27.89 3.73
CA ASN A 301 0.68 28.76 2.58
C ASN A 301 -0.47 28.79 1.57
N ARG A 302 -1.28 27.72 1.45
CA ARG A 302 -2.49 27.72 0.62
C ARG A 302 -3.60 28.58 1.21
N ASN A 303 -3.78 28.53 2.53
CA ASN A 303 -4.76 29.37 3.25
C ASN A 303 -4.40 30.87 3.28
N LYS A 304 -3.22 31.28 2.75
CA LYS A 304 -2.79 32.68 2.63
C LYS A 304 -2.91 33.22 1.20
N GLN A 305 -3.26 32.38 0.22
CA GLN A 305 -3.42 32.75 -1.19
C GLN A 305 -4.89 32.82 -1.64
N GLU A 306 -5.84 32.54 -0.74
CA GLU A 306 -7.26 32.83 -0.87
C GLU A 306 -7.63 34.03 0.02
#